data_AF-A0A523IWX8-F1
#
_entry.id   AF-A0A523IWX8-F1
#
_cell.length_a   1.000
_cell.length_b   1.000
_cell.length_c   1.000
_cell.angle_alpha   90.00
_cell.angle_beta   90.00
_cell.angle_gamma   90.00
#
_symmetry.space_group_name_H-M   'P 1'
#
loop_
_entity.id
_entity.type
_entity.pdbx_description
1 polymer ?
#
loop_
_entity_poly.entity_id
_entity_poly.type
_entity_poly.pdbx_seq_one_letter_code
_entity_poly.pdbx_strand_id
1 'polypeptide(L)'
;KGNVEVNKLSKVFCLSRRQYIRRFKNSVGISPKKFANIVRFQKAIYFQRMGLSWTRIADECGYCDQPHFIKEIKAFSGFSPQELLSRKPPTKLMKYFNPSQSLSHFYNTIYL
;
A
#
# COMPACT_ATOMS: atom_id res chain seq x y z
N LYS A 1 -3.02 -6.29 -10.90
CA LYS A 1 -1.88 -5.55 -11.51
C LYS A 1 -2.41 -4.31 -12.25
N GLY A 2 -1.99 -3.10 -11.88
CA GLY A 2 -2.69 -1.84 -12.20
C GLY A 2 -3.01 -1.52 -13.68
N ASN A 3 -2.38 -2.20 -14.65
CA ASN A 3 -2.77 -2.08 -16.06
C ASN A 3 -4.13 -2.73 -16.37
N VAL A 4 -4.45 -3.83 -15.70
CA VAL A 4 -5.74 -4.54 -15.84
C VAL A 4 -6.86 -3.72 -15.21
N GLU A 5 -6.57 -3.09 -14.08
CA GLU A 5 -7.51 -2.24 -13.34
C GLU A 5 -7.83 -0.95 -14.09
N VAL A 6 -6.82 -0.29 -14.68
CA VAL A 6 -7.01 0.89 -15.53
C VAL A 6 -7.90 0.59 -16.75
N ASN A 7 -7.71 -0.55 -17.41
CA ASN A 7 -8.54 -0.94 -18.56
C ASN A 7 -9.99 -1.28 -18.14
N LYS A 8 -10.17 -1.88 -16.96
CA LYS A 8 -11.50 -2.19 -16.42
C LYS A 8 -12.24 -0.91 -16.05
N LEU A 9 -11.60 -0.01 -15.31
CA LEU A 9 -12.19 1.25 -14.88
C LEU A 9 -12.45 2.20 -16.06
N SER A 10 -11.59 2.24 -17.07
CA SER A 10 -11.83 3.06 -18.25
C SER A 10 -13.12 2.65 -18.97
N LYS A 11 -13.44 1.35 -19.03
CA LYS A 11 -14.71 0.84 -19.58
C LYS A 11 -15.92 1.27 -18.75
N VAL A 12 -15.82 1.21 -17.42
CA VAL A 12 -16.89 1.65 -16.50
C VAL A 12 -17.23 3.13 -16.69
N PHE A 13 -16.22 3.96 -16.93
CA PHE A 13 -16.40 5.40 -17.12
C PHE A 13 -16.60 5.82 -18.60
N CYS A 14 -16.74 4.85 -19.52
CA CYS A 14 -16.82 5.11 -20.97
C CYS A 14 -15.65 5.98 -21.51
N LEU A 15 -14.46 5.84 -20.93
CA LEU A 15 -13.25 6.57 -21.32
C LEU A 15 -12.27 5.67 -22.04
N SER A 16 -11.53 6.24 -22.99
CA SER A 16 -10.29 5.61 -23.41
C SER A 16 -9.29 5.60 -22.25
N ARG A 17 -8.39 4.62 -22.25
CA ARG A 17 -7.32 4.48 -21.25
C ARG A 17 -6.54 5.80 -21.05
N ARG A 18 -6.22 6.50 -22.14
CA ARG A 18 -5.49 7.78 -22.09
C ARG A 18 -6.30 8.86 -21.38
N GLN A 19 -7.61 8.96 -21.67
CA GLN A 19 -8.49 9.93 -21.02
C GLN A 19 -8.66 9.62 -19.54
N TYR A 20 -8.83 8.35 -19.17
CA TYR A 20 -8.91 7.93 -17.78
C TYR A 20 -7.64 8.29 -16.99
N ILE A 21 -6.45 7.93 -17.49
CA ILE A 21 -5.18 8.22 -16.81
C ILE A 21 -4.98 9.73 -16.64
N ARG A 22 -5.29 10.52 -17.68
CA ARG A 22 -5.18 11.99 -17.63
C ARG A 22 -6.13 12.58 -16.60
N ARG A 23 -7.42 12.21 -16.62
CA ARG A 23 -8.41 12.72 -15.67
C ARG A 23 -8.06 12.31 -14.24
N PHE A 24 -7.71 11.04 -14.02
CA PHE A 24 -7.26 10.56 -12.71
C PHE A 24 -6.05 11.35 -12.20
N LYS A 25 -5.02 11.54 -13.05
CA LYS A 25 -3.83 12.31 -12.66
C LYS A 25 -4.17 13.76 -12.35
N ASN A 26 -5.07 14.39 -13.10
CA ASN A 26 -5.51 15.76 -12.83
C ASN A 26 -6.28 15.88 -11.51
N SER A 27 -7.04 14.87 -11.12
CA SER A 27 -7.82 14.88 -9.88
C SER A 27 -7.02 14.45 -8.65
N VAL A 28 -6.13 13.45 -8.77
CA VAL A 28 -5.41 12.82 -7.64
C VAL A 28 -3.94 13.28 -7.57
N GLY A 29 -3.41 13.92 -8.61
CA GLY A 29 -2.03 14.40 -8.70
C GLY A 29 -1.00 13.35 -9.11
N ILE A 30 -1.33 12.06 -9.06
CA ILE A 30 -0.42 10.95 -9.43
C ILE A 30 -1.07 9.98 -10.41
N SER A 31 -0.26 9.14 -11.05
CA SER A 31 -0.79 8.14 -11.98
C SER A 31 -1.58 7.04 -11.23
N PRO A 32 -2.60 6.43 -11.86
CA PRO A 32 -3.34 5.32 -11.27
C PRO A 32 -2.43 4.16 -10.81
N LYS A 33 -1.35 3.88 -11.57
CA LYS A 33 -0.39 2.84 -11.22
C LYS A 33 0.37 3.18 -9.93
N LYS A 34 0.81 4.43 -9.77
CA LYS A 34 1.51 4.88 -8.55
C LYS A 34 0.56 4.83 -7.35
N PHE A 35 -0.68 5.28 -7.53
CA PHE A 35 -1.72 5.18 -6.50
C PHE A 35 -1.98 3.72 -6.08
N ALA A 36 -2.16 2.81 -7.03
CA ALA A 36 -2.37 1.39 -6.74
C ALA A 36 -1.20 0.75 -6.00
N ASN A 37 0.04 1.18 -6.27
CA ASN A 37 1.22 0.73 -5.53
C ASN A 37 1.24 1.28 -4.09
N ILE A 38 0.85 2.53 -3.87
CA ILE A 38 0.74 3.11 -2.53
C ILE A 38 -0.32 2.35 -1.70
N VAL A 39 -1.50 2.10 -2.28
CA VAL A 39 -2.56 1.34 -1.61
C VAL A 39 -2.11 -0.08 -1.29
N ARG A 40 -1.40 -0.75 -2.21
CA ARG A 40 -0.83 -2.10 -1.97
C ARG A 40 0.17 -2.08 -0.82
N PHE A 41 1.10 -1.12 -0.83
CA PHE A 41 2.08 -0.93 0.23
C PHE A 41 1.40 -0.71 1.60
N GLN A 42 0.40 0.17 1.66
CA GLN A 42 -0.37 0.42 2.89
C GLN A 42 -1.05 -0.87 3.41
N LYS A 43 -1.65 -1.67 2.52
CA LYS A 43 -2.24 -2.98 2.87
C LYS A 43 -1.17 -3.94 3.42
N ALA A 44 0.01 -3.99 2.80
CA ALA A 44 1.11 -4.85 3.23
C ALA A 44 1.59 -4.50 4.65
N ILE A 45 1.77 -3.21 4.95
CA ILE A 45 2.15 -2.74 6.29
C ILE A 45 1.05 -3.04 7.32
N TYR A 46 -0.22 -2.85 6.96
CA TYR A 46 -1.33 -3.20 7.83
C TYR A 46 -1.31 -4.68 8.24
N PHE A 47 -1.16 -5.59 7.27
CA PHE A 47 -1.09 -7.03 7.56
C PHE A 47 0.14 -7.43 8.36
N GLN A 48 1.29 -6.80 8.12
CA GLN A 48 2.46 -7.08 8.94
C GLN A 48 2.24 -6.67 10.40
N ARG A 49 1.57 -5.54 10.64
CA ARG A 49 1.21 -5.12 12.00
C ARG A 49 0.21 -6.05 12.67
N MET A 50 -0.61 -6.77 11.90
CA MET A 50 -1.48 -7.84 12.38
C MET A 50 -0.72 -9.17 12.63
N GLY A 51 0.58 -9.21 12.39
CA GLY A 51 1.44 -10.37 12.66
C GLY A 51 1.57 -11.36 11.50
N LEU A 52 1.10 -11.02 10.29
CA LEU A 52 1.30 -11.89 9.13
C LEU A 52 2.77 -11.88 8.69
N SER A 53 3.25 -13.02 8.20
CA SER A 53 4.60 -13.14 7.64
C SER A 53 4.70 -12.42 6.29
N TRP A 54 5.88 -11.90 5.96
CA TRP A 54 6.12 -11.22 4.68
C TRP A 54 5.82 -12.08 3.46
N THR A 55 6.06 -13.39 3.55
CA THR A 55 5.73 -14.35 2.49
C THR A 55 4.23 -14.38 2.23
N ARG A 56 3.41 -14.48 3.30
CA ARG A 56 1.95 -14.48 3.17
C ARG A 56 1.45 -13.12 2.68
N ILE A 57 2.03 -12.04 3.16
CA ILE A 57 1.67 -10.69 2.72
C ILE A 57 1.97 -10.47 1.24
N ALA A 58 3.10 -10.98 0.74
CA ALA A 58 3.45 -10.88 -0.67
C ALA A 58 2.35 -11.50 -1.55
N ASP A 59 1.83 -12.67 -1.15
CA ASP A 59 0.74 -13.36 -1.83
C ASP A 59 -0.60 -12.60 -1.72
N GLU A 60 -1.02 -12.27 -0.49
CA GLU A 60 -2.29 -11.59 -0.17
C GLU A 60 -2.41 -10.15 -0.75
N CYS A 61 -1.27 -9.52 -1.02
CA CYS A 61 -1.18 -8.20 -1.65
C CYS A 61 -0.91 -8.27 -3.16
N GLY A 62 -0.75 -9.47 -3.73
CA GLY A 62 -0.59 -9.70 -5.17
C GLY A 62 0.76 -9.21 -5.72
N TYR A 63 1.83 -9.35 -4.94
CA TYR A 63 3.20 -9.17 -5.43
C TYR A 63 3.58 -10.32 -6.36
N CYS A 64 4.27 -10.02 -7.46
CA CYS A 64 4.66 -11.05 -8.44
C CYS A 64 5.69 -12.02 -7.88
N ASP A 65 6.67 -11.48 -7.15
CA ASP A 65 7.82 -12.20 -6.63
C ASP A 65 8.42 -11.42 -5.45
N GLN A 66 9.32 -12.08 -4.73
CA GLN A 66 10.00 -11.51 -3.57
C GLN A 66 10.85 -10.27 -3.92
N PRO A 67 11.62 -10.22 -5.03
CA PRO A 67 12.34 -9.01 -5.43
C PRO A 67 11.43 -7.79 -5.64
N HIS A 68 10.28 -7.96 -6.30
CA HIS A 68 9.30 -6.91 -6.53
C HIS A 68 8.72 -6.40 -5.21
N PHE A 69 8.40 -7.32 -4.29
CA PHE A 69 7.97 -6.99 -2.93
C PHE A 69 9.02 -6.17 -2.18
N ILE A 70 10.26 -6.68 -2.08
CA ILE A 70 11.35 -6.00 -1.36
C ILE A 70 11.61 -4.61 -1.94
N LYS A 71 11.64 -4.50 -3.28
CA LYS A 71 11.87 -3.22 -3.97
C LYS A 71 10.77 -2.21 -3.67
N GLU A 72 9.51 -2.64 -3.67
CA GLU A 72 8.38 -1.75 -3.38
C GLU A 72 8.37 -1.32 -1.91
N ILE A 73 8.58 -2.26 -0.97
CA ILE A 73 8.70 -1.95 0.46
C ILE A 73 9.82 -0.93 0.70
N LYS A 74 11.02 -1.18 0.17
CA LYS A 74 12.16 -0.26 0.32
C LYS A 74 11.91 1.09 -0.33
N ALA A 75 11.25 1.14 -1.49
CA ALA A 75 10.95 2.39 -2.18
C ALA A 75 9.98 3.29 -1.39
N PHE A 76 9.06 2.71 -0.62
CA PHE A 76 8.07 3.49 0.15
C PHE A 76 8.44 3.69 1.62
N SER A 77 9.15 2.75 2.25
CA SER A 77 9.52 2.84 3.67
C SER A 77 10.95 3.34 3.89
N GLY A 78 11.81 3.28 2.87
CA GLY A 78 13.25 3.49 3.00
C GLY A 78 14.03 2.27 3.52
N PHE A 79 13.32 1.21 3.96
CA PHE A 79 13.89 0.05 4.63
C PHE A 79 13.49 -1.26 3.95
N SER A 80 14.36 -2.26 4.02
CA SER A 80 14.00 -3.63 3.64
C SER A 80 12.94 -4.21 4.60
N PRO A 81 12.23 -5.27 4.18
CA PRO A 81 11.24 -5.93 5.05
C PRO A 81 11.82 -6.42 6.39
N GLN A 82 13.07 -6.88 6.42
CA GLN A 82 13.71 -7.31 7.67
C GLN A 82 14.05 -6.13 8.58
N GLU A 83 14.57 -5.03 8.03
CA GLU A 83 14.83 -3.81 8.80
C GLU A 83 13.55 -3.22 9.42
N LEU A 84 12.41 -3.35 8.73
CA LEU A 84 11.11 -2.96 9.28
C LEU A 84 10.67 -3.82 10.47
N LEU A 85 10.98 -5.12 10.48
CA LEU A 85 10.64 -6.00 11.61
C LEU A 85 11.43 -5.65 12.87
N SER A 86 12.70 -5.28 12.69
CA SER A 86 13.58 -4.88 13.81
C SER A 86 13.17 -3.55 14.44
N ARG A 87 12.42 -2.72 13.72
CA ARG A 87 11.86 -1.47 14.23
C ARG A 87 10.54 -1.77 14.96
N LYS A 88 10.63 -2.07 16.26
CA LYS A 88 9.45 -2.24 17.12
C LYS A 88 8.57 -0.98 17.05
N PRO A 89 7.24 -1.10 16.90
CA PRO A 89 6.35 0.02 17.18
C PRO A 89 6.53 0.45 18.64
N PRO A 90 6.34 1.73 18.98
CA PRO A 90 6.46 2.18 20.37
C PRO A 90 5.53 1.34 21.26
N THR A 91 6.12 0.53 22.14
CA THR A 91 5.42 -0.46 22.97
C THR A 91 4.36 0.16 23.88
N LYS A 92 4.51 1.45 24.22
CA LYS A 92 3.56 2.20 25.04
C LYS A 92 2.26 2.61 24.33
N LEU A 93 2.25 2.60 22.99
CA LEU A 93 1.08 2.97 22.18
C LEU A 93 0.17 1.78 21.83
N MET A 94 0.69 0.55 21.87
CA MET A 94 -0.09 -0.65 21.51
C MET A 94 -1.30 -0.89 22.42
N LYS A 95 -1.26 -0.42 23.68
CA LYS A 95 -2.39 -0.53 24.63
C LYS A 95 -3.60 0.35 24.28
N TYR A 96 -3.43 1.31 23.38
CA TYR A 96 -4.51 2.21 22.93
C TYR A 96 -5.10 1.78 21.57
N PHE A 97 -4.57 0.71 20.96
CA PHE A 97 -5.06 0.22 19.68
C PHE A 97 -6.22 -0.77 19.90
N ASN A 98 -7.45 -0.29 19.76
CA ASN A 98 -8.65 -1.14 19.76
C ASN A 98 -8.94 -1.64 18.33
N PRO A 99 -8.87 -2.95 18.03
CA PRO A 99 -9.03 -3.47 16.66
C PRO A 99 -10.39 -3.19 16.03
N SER A 100 -11.41 -2.87 16.83
CA SER A 100 -12.79 -2.66 16.37
C SER A 100 -13.24 -1.19 16.33
N GLN A 101 -12.40 -0.24 16.74
CA GLN A 101 -12.78 1.18 16.76
C GLN A 101 -11.77 2.05 15.98
N SER A 102 -12.20 2.41 14.77
CA SER A 102 -11.92 3.67 14.06
C SER A 102 -10.47 4.16 14.02
N LEU A 103 -9.84 4.00 12.84
CA LEU A 103 -8.98 4.98 12.17
C LEU A 103 -8.68 6.24 13.01
N SER A 104 -7.76 6.14 13.97
CA SER A 104 -7.16 7.27 14.66
C SER A 104 -6.14 7.94 13.73
N HIS A 105 -6.66 8.32 12.57
CA HIS A 105 -6.07 9.14 11.54
C HIS A 105 -4.78 8.58 10.92
N PHE A 106 -4.47 9.08 9.75
CA PHE A 106 -3.19 9.04 9.07
C PHE A 106 -1.98 9.56 9.92
N TYR A 107 -2.11 9.67 11.25
CA TYR A 107 -1.28 10.46 12.16
C TYR A 107 0.07 9.84 12.50
N ASN A 108 0.21 8.52 12.37
CA ASN A 108 1.51 7.84 12.46
C ASN A 108 2.08 7.51 11.07
N THR A 109 1.45 7.95 9.97
CA THR A 109 1.59 7.30 8.65
C THR A 109 3.02 7.25 8.11
N ILE A 110 3.92 8.11 8.58
CA ILE A 110 5.36 8.04 8.28
C ILE A 110 6.23 8.17 9.56
N TYR A 111 5.64 8.45 10.73
CA TYR A 111 6.27 8.92 11.98
C TYR A 111 7.16 10.18 11.79
N LEU A 112 6.76 11.37 12.20
CA LEU A 112 6.82 11.84 13.59
C LEU A 112 6.33 10.88 14.67
#